data_AF-A0A6A6JIQ1-F1
#
_entry.id   AF-A0A6A6JIQ1-F1
#
_cell.length_a   1.000
_cell.length_b   1.000
_cell.length_c   1.000
_cell.angle_alpha   90.00
_cell.angle_beta   90.00
_cell.angle_gamma   90.00
#
_symmetry.space_group_name_H-M   'P 1'
#
loop_
_entity.id
_entity.type
_entity.pdbx_description
1 polymer ?
#
loop_
_entity_poly.entity_id
_entity_poly.type
_entity_poly.pdbx_seq_one_letter_code
_entity_poly.pdbx_strand_id
1 'polypeptide(L)'
;RSISHYVKTRILRPTLLPTLLRTMRGTLFPNNTLGPARQPPSAEEAKQIRRRCAVQLLSLVPPRVASIFFASESTAVHLEQVEEALCTLEDPYLNKHLIFQIVELIVLRLVPELGETGVKELLDDRLGCL
;
A
#
# COMPACT_ATOMS: atom_id res chain seq x y z
N ARG A 1 -3.69 21.87 5.12
CA ARG A 1 -4.39 20.67 4.56
C ARG A 1 -3.37 19.54 4.50
N SER A 2 -3.50 18.49 5.31
CA SER A 2 -2.45 17.47 5.51
C SER A 2 -2.41 16.42 4.37
N ILE A 3 -1.30 15.71 4.25
CA ILE A 3 -1.13 14.58 3.32
C ILE A 3 -2.22 13.52 3.55
N SER A 4 -2.54 13.23 4.81
CA SER A 4 -3.62 12.30 5.20
C SER A 4 -4.97 12.66 4.55
N HIS A 5 -5.32 13.94 4.50
CA HIS A 5 -6.54 14.40 3.81
C HIS A 5 -6.51 14.07 2.31
N TYR A 6 -5.40 14.30 1.63
CA TYR A 6 -5.26 14.00 0.21
C TYR A 6 -5.24 12.50 -0.07
N VAL A 7 -4.62 11.70 0.78
CA VAL A 7 -4.67 10.22 0.69
C VAL A 7 -6.12 9.75 0.78
N LYS A 8 -6.88 10.18 1.79
CA LYS A 8 -8.28 9.78 1.99
C LYS A 8 -9.24 10.26 0.90
N THR A 9 -9.00 11.43 0.30
CA THR A 9 -9.93 12.06 -0.65
C THR A 9 -9.55 11.92 -2.11
N ARG A 10 -8.27 11.70 -2.43
CA ARG A 10 -7.77 11.61 -3.81
C ARG A 10 -7.27 10.23 -4.17
N ILE A 11 -6.58 9.54 -3.25
CA ILE A 11 -5.98 8.24 -3.51
C ILE A 11 -6.97 7.11 -3.16
N LEU A 12 -7.52 7.12 -1.95
CA LEU A 12 -8.48 6.11 -1.45
C LEU A 12 -9.93 6.61 -1.55
N ARG A 13 -10.37 6.96 -2.76
CA ARG A 13 -11.78 7.36 -2.98
C ARG A 13 -12.70 6.15 -2.79
N PRO A 14 -13.90 6.31 -2.20
CA PRO A 14 -14.84 5.20 -2.01
C PRO A 14 -15.23 4.54 -3.32
N THR A 15 -15.34 5.32 -4.40
CA THR A 15 -15.68 4.82 -5.73
C THR A 15 -14.62 3.91 -6.36
N LEU A 16 -13.36 4.00 -5.91
CA LEU A 16 -12.30 3.11 -6.36
C LEU A 16 -12.31 1.77 -5.61
N LEU A 17 -12.89 1.70 -4.41
CA LEU A 17 -12.86 0.50 -3.58
C LEU A 17 -13.48 -0.74 -4.27
N PRO A 18 -14.67 -0.68 -4.89
CA PRO A 18 -15.25 -1.87 -5.51
C PRO A 18 -14.38 -2.43 -6.64
N THR A 19 -13.79 -1.54 -7.45
CA THR A 19 -12.89 -1.94 -8.54
C THR A 19 -11.60 -2.52 -7.98
N LEU A 20 -11.00 -1.88 -6.98
CA LEU A 20 -9.77 -2.36 -6.33
C LEU A 20 -9.99 -3.72 -5.67
N LEU A 21 -11.05 -3.89 -4.88
CA LEU A 21 -11.39 -5.16 -4.24
C LEU A 21 -11.69 -6.27 -5.26
N ARG A 22 -12.38 -5.94 -6.36
CA ARG A 22 -12.63 -6.91 -7.45
C ARG A 22 -11.33 -7.35 -8.10
N THR A 23 -10.41 -6.42 -8.38
CA THR A 23 -9.09 -6.73 -8.94
C THR A 23 -8.27 -7.57 -7.97
N MET A 24 -8.18 -7.17 -6.69
CA MET A 24 -7.48 -7.93 -5.65
C MET A 24 -8.04 -9.34 -5.51
N ARG A 25 -9.37 -9.51 -5.54
CA ARG A 25 -9.99 -10.84 -5.52
C ARG A 25 -9.56 -11.65 -6.73
N GLY A 26 -9.63 -11.08 -7.94
CA GLY A 26 -9.26 -11.80 -9.17
C GLY A 26 -7.79 -12.19 -9.23
N THR A 27 -6.90 -11.39 -8.64
CA THR A 27 -5.45 -11.65 -8.64
C THR A 27 -5.02 -12.60 -7.52
N LEU A 28 -5.57 -12.46 -6.31
CA LEU A 28 -5.20 -13.28 -5.16
C LEU A 28 -5.97 -14.61 -5.11
N PHE A 29 -7.20 -14.63 -5.62
CA PHE A 29 -8.11 -15.77 -5.60
C PHE A 29 -8.64 -16.08 -7.01
N PRO A 30 -7.80 -16.55 -7.94
CA PRO A 30 -8.27 -16.98 -9.26
C PRO A 30 -9.33 -18.06 -9.09
N ASN A 31 -10.49 -17.90 -9.74
CA ASN A 31 -11.66 -18.77 -9.58
C ASN A 31 -12.17 -18.91 -8.12
N ASN A 32 -11.96 -17.89 -7.28
CA ASN A 32 -12.28 -17.89 -5.85
C ASN A 32 -11.56 -18.97 -5.02
N THR A 33 -10.49 -19.56 -5.56
CA THR A 33 -9.60 -20.46 -4.83
C THR A 33 -8.29 -19.74 -4.53
N LEU A 34 -7.64 -20.07 -3.40
CA LEU A 34 -6.30 -19.55 -3.10
C LEU A 34 -5.37 -19.80 -4.29
N GLY A 35 -4.70 -18.74 -4.76
CA GLY A 35 -3.65 -18.87 -5.76
C GLY A 35 -2.56 -19.85 -5.30
N PRO A 36 -1.77 -20.42 -6.23
CA PRO A 36 -0.65 -21.27 -5.88
C PRO A 36 0.31 -20.54 -4.95
N ALA A 37 1.01 -21.30 -4.09
CA ALA A 37 2.01 -20.74 -3.20
C ALA A 37 3.03 -19.93 -4.02
N ARG A 38 3.31 -18.70 -3.57
CA ARG A 38 4.31 -17.85 -4.22
C ARG A 38 5.66 -18.56 -4.16
N GLN A 39 6.30 -18.71 -5.32
CA GLN A 39 7.70 -19.12 -5.37
C GLN A 39 8.57 -17.92 -5.02
N PRO A 40 9.42 -18.00 -3.98
CA PRO A 40 10.32 -16.90 -3.65
C PRO A 40 11.36 -16.75 -4.77
N PRO A 41 11.65 -15.52 -5.23
CA PRO A 41 12.70 -15.29 -6.20
C PRO A 41 14.07 -15.64 -5.60
N SER A 42 15.02 -16.01 -6.45
CA SER A 42 16.42 -16.10 -6.04
C SER A 42 16.97 -14.72 -5.63
N ALA A 43 18.09 -14.69 -4.90
CA ALA A 43 18.69 -13.43 -4.45
C ALA A 43 19.05 -12.49 -5.61
N GLU A 44 19.54 -13.03 -6.72
CA GLU A 44 19.86 -12.24 -7.91
C GLU A 44 18.57 -11.74 -8.60
N GLU A 45 17.56 -12.58 -8.76
CA GLU A 45 16.27 -12.16 -9.31
C GLU A 45 15.61 -11.07 -8.45
N ALA A 46 15.66 -11.21 -7.12
CA ALA A 46 15.13 -10.21 -6.19
C ALA A 46 15.81 -8.85 -6.39
N LYS A 47 17.15 -8.85 -6.52
CA LYS A 47 17.93 -7.65 -6.81
C LYS A 47 17.54 -7.02 -8.16
N GLN A 48 17.36 -7.83 -9.21
CA GLN A 48 16.92 -7.34 -10.52
C GLN A 48 15.50 -6.76 -10.48
N ILE A 49 14.58 -7.41 -9.76
CA ILE A 49 13.21 -6.92 -9.55
C ILE A 49 13.25 -5.56 -8.84
N ARG A 50 14.06 -5.44 -7.79
CA ARG A 50 14.21 -4.19 -7.03
C ARG A 50 14.79 -3.07 -7.89
N ARG A 51 15.87 -3.33 -8.62
CA ARG A 51 16.47 -2.37 -9.58
C ARG A 51 15.44 -1.89 -10.60
N ARG A 52 14.71 -2.83 -11.22
CA ARG A 52 13.69 -2.50 -12.22
C ARG A 52 12.55 -1.67 -11.61
N CYS A 53 12.08 -2.03 -10.43
CA CYS A 53 11.07 -1.29 -9.70
C CYS A 53 11.55 0.14 -9.41
N ALA A 54 12.78 0.30 -8.92
CA ALA A 54 13.36 1.60 -8.61
C ALA A 54 13.45 2.50 -9.86
N VAL A 55 13.89 1.96 -11.00
CA VAL A 55 13.91 2.67 -12.28
C VAL A 55 12.50 3.12 -12.69
N GLN A 56 11.50 2.24 -12.55
CA GLN A 56 10.12 2.56 -12.91
C GLN A 56 9.49 3.59 -11.96
N LEU A 57 9.81 3.55 -10.67
CA LEU A 57 9.33 4.56 -9.72
C LEU A 57 9.95 5.92 -10.01
N LEU A 58 11.26 5.96 -10.26
CA LEU A 58 11.96 7.19 -10.55
C LEU A 58 11.49 7.83 -11.87
N SER A 59 11.09 7.03 -12.87
CA SER A 59 10.56 7.55 -14.14
C SER A 59 9.19 8.23 -14.02
N LEU A 60 8.45 8.00 -12.92
CA LEU A 60 7.21 8.72 -12.63
C LEU A 60 7.46 10.11 -12.03
N VAL A 61 8.67 10.38 -11.55
CA VAL A 61 9.03 11.63 -10.87
C VAL A 61 9.77 12.55 -11.86
N PRO A 62 9.28 13.79 -12.09
CA PRO A 62 10.01 14.75 -12.92
C PRO A 62 11.43 15.01 -12.37
N PRO A 63 12.47 15.16 -13.22
CA PRO A 63 13.86 15.24 -12.78
C PRO A 63 14.13 16.34 -11.74
N ARG A 64 13.47 17.50 -11.88
CA ARG A 64 13.58 18.60 -10.91
C ARG A 64 13.00 18.26 -9.54
N VAL A 65 11.94 17.46 -9.50
CA VAL A 65 11.33 17.01 -8.24
C VAL A 65 12.24 15.99 -7.58
N ALA A 66 12.78 15.06 -8.36
CA ALA A 66 13.74 14.07 -7.87
C ALA A 66 14.98 14.76 -7.29
N SER A 67 15.55 15.76 -7.99
CA SER A 67 16.76 16.43 -7.51
C SER A 67 16.57 17.18 -6.20
N ILE A 68 15.42 17.82 -6.02
CA ILE A 68 15.05 18.49 -4.77
C ILE A 68 14.81 17.46 -3.65
N PHE A 69 14.04 16.40 -3.92
CA PHE A 69 13.67 15.40 -2.93
C PHE A 69 14.87 14.62 -2.40
N PHE A 70 15.76 14.21 -3.30
CA PHE A 70 16.97 13.45 -2.97
C PHE A 70 18.18 14.33 -2.65
N ALA A 71 18.03 15.66 -2.68
CA ALA A 71 19.09 16.64 -2.46
C ALA A 71 20.37 16.37 -3.29
N SER A 72 20.20 15.92 -4.52
CA SER A 72 21.29 15.49 -5.41
C SER A 72 20.89 15.72 -6.87
N GLU A 73 21.83 16.06 -7.75
CA GLU A 73 21.58 16.12 -9.20
C GLU A 73 21.87 14.79 -9.92
N SER A 74 22.47 13.82 -9.21
CA SER A 74 22.87 12.54 -9.79
C SER A 74 21.72 11.54 -9.80
N THR A 75 21.29 11.15 -11.00
CA THR A 75 20.31 10.07 -11.20
C THR A 75 20.76 8.74 -10.57
N ALA A 76 22.07 8.47 -10.53
CA ALA A 76 22.60 7.26 -9.91
C ALA A 76 22.32 7.25 -8.39
N VAL A 77 22.49 8.40 -7.72
CA VAL A 77 22.19 8.57 -6.29
C VAL A 77 20.70 8.44 -6.02
N HIS A 78 19.85 9.03 -6.87
CA HIS A 78 18.39 8.88 -6.75
C HIS A 78 17.98 7.41 -6.80
N LEU A 79 18.57 6.67 -7.74
CA LEU A 79 18.24 5.28 -7.96
C LEU A 79 18.69 4.38 -6.80
N GLU A 80 19.88 4.63 -6.25
CA GLU A 80 20.37 3.94 -5.05
C GLU A 80 19.47 4.20 -3.84
N GLN A 81 19.05 5.44 -3.62
CA GLN A 81 18.15 5.79 -2.51
C GLN A 81 16.76 5.16 -2.66
N VAL A 82 16.22 5.08 -3.88
CA VAL A 82 14.96 4.37 -4.13
C VAL A 82 15.13 2.87 -3.88
N GLU A 83 16.25 2.27 -4.31
CA GLU A 83 16.52 0.86 -4.01
C GLU A 83 16.64 0.59 -2.52
N GLU A 84 17.35 1.45 -1.78
CA GLU A 84 17.48 1.35 -0.33
C GLU A 84 16.11 1.45 0.36
N ALA A 85 15.26 2.38 -0.06
CA ALA A 85 13.90 2.47 0.44
C ALA A 85 13.10 1.19 0.15
N LEU A 86 13.27 0.58 -1.02
CA LEU A 86 12.61 -0.68 -1.38
C LEU A 86 13.12 -1.88 -0.56
N CYS A 87 14.34 -1.84 0.00
CA CYS A 87 14.84 -2.90 0.90
C CYS A 87 13.97 -3.07 2.14
N THR A 88 13.25 -2.03 2.59
CA THR A 88 12.31 -2.14 3.72
C THR A 88 11.19 -3.16 3.47
N LEU A 89 10.85 -3.42 2.21
CA LEU A 89 9.85 -4.42 1.81
C LEU A 89 10.37 -5.86 1.90
N GLU A 90 11.63 -6.07 2.25
CA GLU A 90 12.19 -7.40 2.50
C GLU A 90 11.93 -7.86 3.94
N ASP A 91 11.55 -6.95 4.85
CA ASP A 91 11.27 -7.26 6.25
C ASP A 91 9.83 -7.80 6.42
N PRO A 92 9.64 -9.06 6.84
CA PRO A 92 8.32 -9.65 7.08
C PRO A 92 7.51 -8.92 8.16
N TYR A 93 8.16 -8.34 9.17
CA TYR A 93 7.51 -7.62 10.26
C TYR A 93 6.91 -6.31 9.76
N LEU A 94 7.67 -5.53 8.97
CA LEU A 94 7.17 -4.32 8.33
C LEU A 94 6.03 -4.63 7.37
N ASN A 95 6.18 -5.68 6.56
CA ASN A 95 5.14 -6.11 5.62
C ASN A 95 3.85 -6.53 6.32
N LYS A 96 3.95 -7.23 7.47
CA LYS A 96 2.78 -7.57 8.27
C LYS A 96 2.01 -6.31 8.65
N HIS A 97 2.69 -5.34 9.28
CA HIS A 97 2.06 -4.08 9.69
C HIS A 97 1.48 -3.30 8.51
N LEU A 98 2.20 -3.26 7.38
CA LEU A 98 1.72 -2.63 6.16
C LEU A 98 0.38 -3.25 5.69
N ILE A 99 0.26 -4.57 5.68
CA ILE A 99 -0.98 -5.25 5.31
C ILE A 99 -2.11 -4.95 6.31
N PHE A 100 -1.85 -5.01 7.61
CA PHE A 100 -2.85 -4.66 8.62
C PHE A 100 -3.34 -3.22 8.45
N GLN A 101 -2.44 -2.28 8.18
CA GLN A 101 -2.78 -0.87 7.92
C GLN A 101 -3.59 -0.71 6.63
N ILE A 102 -3.27 -1.43 5.55
CA ILE A 102 -4.06 -1.39 4.32
C ILE A 102 -5.48 -1.93 4.57
N VAL A 103 -5.61 -3.04 5.28
CA VAL A 103 -6.92 -3.64 5.61
C VAL A 103 -7.73 -2.70 6.49
N GLU A 104 -7.11 -2.14 7.53
CA GLU A 104 -7.73 -1.14 8.40
C GLU A 104 -8.22 0.07 7.61
N LEU A 105 -7.39 0.62 6.71
CA LEU A 105 -7.78 1.73 5.84
C LEU A 105 -8.97 1.39 4.94
N ILE A 106 -9.04 0.17 4.40
CA ILE A 106 -10.19 -0.28 3.61
C ILE A 106 -11.44 -0.38 4.49
N VAL A 107 -11.32 -0.98 5.68
CA VAL A 107 -12.43 -1.16 6.63
C VAL A 107 -13.00 0.19 7.05
N LEU A 108 -12.15 1.12 7.51
CA LEU A 108 -12.56 2.48 7.90
C LEU A 108 -13.13 3.30 6.73
N ARG A 109 -12.88 2.88 5.49
CA ARG A 109 -13.47 3.52 4.31
C ARG A 109 -14.83 2.94 3.93
N LEU A 110 -15.05 1.65 4.19
CA LEU A 110 -16.32 0.97 3.95
C LEU A 110 -17.32 1.21 5.09
N VAL A 111 -16.83 1.26 6.33
CA VAL A 111 -17.61 1.39 7.56
C VAL A 111 -17.00 2.52 8.40
N PRO A 112 -17.24 3.79 8.03
CA PRO A 112 -16.61 4.93 8.68
C PRO A 112 -16.99 5.06 10.16
N GLU A 113 -18.13 4.50 10.58
CA GLU A 113 -18.61 4.51 11.97
C GLU A 113 -17.61 3.85 12.93
N LEU A 114 -16.85 2.86 12.46
CA LEU A 114 -15.81 2.18 13.23
C LEU A 114 -14.61 3.08 13.55
N GLY A 115 -14.45 4.21 12.88
CA GLY A 115 -13.41 5.18 13.15
C GLY A 115 -13.78 6.19 14.25
N GLU A 116 -15.06 6.25 14.61
CA GLU A 116 -15.59 7.20 15.59
C GLU A 116 -16.01 6.51 16.89
N THR A 117 -16.59 5.31 16.78
CA THR A 117 -17.19 4.56 17.89
C THR A 117 -16.67 3.12 17.91
N GLY A 118 -16.46 2.56 19.10
CA GLY A 118 -15.99 1.18 19.23
C GLY A 118 -16.98 0.15 18.68
N VAL A 119 -16.49 -0.96 18.13
CA VAL A 119 -17.33 -2.06 17.59
C VAL A 119 -18.39 -2.51 18.61
N LYS A 120 -18.00 -2.61 19.88
CA LYS A 120 -18.89 -3.03 20.97
C LYS A 120 -20.02 -2.03 21.23
N GLU A 121 -19.69 -0.75 21.30
CA GLU A 121 -20.67 0.33 21.50
C GLU A 121 -21.68 0.37 20.33
N LEU A 122 -21.20 0.22 19.09
CA LEU A 122 -22.08 0.13 17.91
C LEU A 122 -22.99 -1.11 17.91
N LEU A 123 -22.53 -2.23 18.48
CA LEU A 123 -23.34 -3.44 18.65
C LEU A 123 -24.40 -3.24 19.73
N ASP A 124 -24.03 -2.63 20.86
CA ASP A 124 -24.92 -2.37 21.99
C ASP A 124 -26.05 -1.38 21.57
N ASP A 125 -25.72 -0.34 20.82
CA ASP A 125 -26.70 0.60 20.23
C ASP A 125 -27.70 -0.10 19.29
N ARG A 126 -27.21 -1.03 18.45
CA ARG A 126 -28.05 -1.74 17.46
C ARG A 126 -28.92 -2.83 18.07
N LEU A 127 -28.45 -3.45 19.15
CA LEU A 127 -29.18 -4.50 19.87
C LEU A 127 -30.13 -3.93 20.94
N GLY A 128 -30.10 -2.61 21.17
CA GLY A 128 -30.91 -1.95 22.19
C GLY A 128 -30.48 -2.30 23.60
N CYS A 129 -29.20 -2.60 23.80
CA CYS A 129 -28.62 -2.98 25.10
C CYS A 129 -28.18 -1.77 25.95
N LEU A 130 -28.76 -0.59 25.71
CA LEU A 130 -28.59 0.63 26.52
C LEU A 130 -29.69 0.78 27.57
#